data_AF-A0A1B0D304-F1
#
_entry.id   AF-A0A1B0D304-F1
#
_cell.length_a   1.000
_cell.length_b   1.000
_cell.length_c   1.000
_cell.angle_alpha   90.00
_cell.angle_beta   90.00
_cell.angle_gamma   90.00
#
_symmetry.space_group_name_H-M   'P 1'
#
loop_
_entity.id
_entity.type
_entity.pdbx_description
1 polymer ?
#
loop_
_entity_poly.entity_id
_entity_poly.type
_entity_poly.pdbx_seq_one_letter_code
_entity_poly.pdbx_strand_id
1 'polypeptide(L)'
;MLDANDNEITVGARDGAAHVLRCLKMWYDLPPDVLFAAINLVDRFLARMRARPKHMACISVGSLYLCVTQLNMAKIDASDLVAISQCRCTPGDLERMAAIISNKLGVQPSTIPVTALTFVRIYYHMFRNAAFQLGLGDFYDKAISLADLELRLEILICDALCVSVRASELALVLVCTQMDAHVNNYVSSANPMISGLVDFAIELQKMAKIPDPSFFRSHSLVVRTLTQYNAQKKMPYRQRLVWKLSSRTMRILRPTHKLNSHLPTIDEHKTINNSRSLPRHRSCSFSSDDDGEWPTLVYN
;
A
#
# COMPACT_ATOMS: atom_id res chain seq x y z
N MET A 1 -33.12 13.61 -15.00
CA MET A 1 -31.88 13.97 -14.30
C MET A 1 -31.14 12.67 -14.08
N LEU A 2 -30.30 12.28 -15.05
CA LEU A 2 -29.76 10.91 -15.16
C LEU A 2 -28.32 10.85 -14.63
N ASP A 3 -28.05 9.78 -13.91
CA ASP A 3 -26.91 9.53 -13.04
C ASP A 3 -25.56 9.64 -13.74
N ALA A 4 -24.72 10.56 -13.26
CA ALA A 4 -23.32 10.63 -13.61
C ALA A 4 -22.47 9.88 -12.57
N ASN A 5 -21.63 8.95 -13.05
CA ASN A 5 -20.42 8.39 -12.41
C ASN A 5 -20.45 7.10 -11.55
N ASP A 6 -21.53 6.33 -11.44
CA ASP A 6 -21.51 5.14 -10.55
C ASP A 6 -20.81 3.88 -11.14
N ASN A 7 -20.20 3.97 -12.33
CA ASN A 7 -19.64 2.83 -13.06
C ASN A 7 -18.10 2.78 -13.16
N GLU A 8 -17.39 3.81 -12.68
CA GLU A 8 -15.93 3.89 -12.79
C GLU A 8 -15.22 3.73 -11.44
N ILE A 9 -14.04 3.10 -11.47
CA ILE A 9 -13.20 2.92 -10.28
C ILE A 9 -12.67 4.29 -9.85
N THR A 10 -13.01 4.69 -8.63
CA THR A 10 -12.55 5.95 -8.06
C THR A 10 -11.09 5.86 -7.59
N VAL A 11 -10.44 7.02 -7.50
CA VAL A 11 -9.10 7.14 -6.91
C VAL A 11 -9.04 6.54 -5.50
N GLY A 12 -10.08 6.76 -4.68
CA GLY A 12 -10.15 6.20 -3.34
C GLY A 12 -10.25 4.66 -3.31
N ALA A 13 -10.90 4.05 -4.31
CA ALA A 13 -10.96 2.59 -4.44
C ALA A 13 -9.59 2.00 -4.82
N ARG A 14 -8.85 2.70 -5.69
CA ARG A 14 -7.45 2.36 -6.04
C ARG A 14 -6.53 2.47 -4.83
N ASP A 15 -6.59 3.56 -4.08
CA ASP A 15 -5.75 3.76 -2.89
C ASP A 15 -6.06 2.74 -1.80
N GLY A 16 -7.35 2.44 -1.57
CA GLY A 16 -7.76 1.38 -0.65
C GLY A 16 -7.22 0.00 -1.07
N ALA A 17 -7.24 -0.32 -2.36
CA ALA A 17 -6.65 -1.55 -2.86
C ALA A 17 -5.12 -1.58 -2.69
N ALA A 18 -4.41 -0.47 -2.94
CA ALA A 18 -2.97 -0.38 -2.73
C ALA A 18 -2.59 -0.60 -1.24
N HIS A 19 -3.38 -0.07 -0.31
CA HIS A 19 -3.22 -0.34 1.12
C HIS A 19 -3.42 -1.83 1.46
N VAL A 20 -4.42 -2.50 0.88
CA VAL A 20 -4.61 -3.95 1.05
C VAL A 20 -3.41 -4.73 0.49
N LEU A 21 -2.86 -4.34 -0.66
CA LEU A 21 -1.66 -4.99 -1.22
C LEU A 21 -0.46 -4.82 -0.30
N ARG A 22 -0.27 -3.66 0.32
CA ARG A 22 0.80 -3.44 1.30
C ARG A 22 0.62 -4.31 2.55
N CYS A 23 -0.62 -4.50 3.01
CA CYS A 23 -0.93 -5.43 4.11
C CYS A 23 -0.61 -6.88 3.72
N LEU A 24 -0.97 -7.32 2.51
CA LEU A 24 -0.68 -8.67 2.03
C LEU A 24 0.82 -8.90 1.83
N LYS A 25 1.56 -7.90 1.32
CA LYS A 25 3.03 -7.92 1.25
C LYS A 25 3.61 -8.23 2.62
N MET A 26 3.16 -7.55 3.67
CA MET A 26 3.62 -7.80 5.04
C MET A 26 3.17 -9.17 5.59
N TRP A 27 1.95 -9.60 5.29
CA TRP A 27 1.41 -10.88 5.77
C TRP A 27 2.19 -12.09 5.23
N TYR A 28 2.58 -12.02 3.96
CA TYR A 28 3.30 -13.10 3.27
C TYR A 28 4.82 -12.89 3.22
N ASP A 29 5.34 -11.89 3.95
CA ASP A 29 6.76 -11.52 3.96
C ASP A 29 7.37 -11.38 2.55
N LEU A 30 6.63 -10.71 1.66
CA LEU A 30 7.05 -10.52 0.28
C LEU A 30 8.03 -9.34 0.16
N PRO A 31 8.99 -9.37 -0.77
CA PRO A 31 9.88 -8.24 -1.00
C PRO A 31 9.11 -7.03 -1.57
N PRO A 32 9.61 -5.80 -1.38
CA PRO A 32 8.98 -4.60 -1.93
C PRO A 32 8.73 -4.70 -3.43
N ASP A 33 9.65 -5.31 -4.18
CA ASP A 33 9.58 -5.50 -5.63
C ASP A 33 8.23 -6.09 -6.09
N VAL A 34 7.68 -7.05 -5.34
CA VAL A 34 6.37 -7.66 -5.64
C VAL A 34 5.24 -6.65 -5.48
N LEU A 35 5.26 -5.81 -4.44
CA LEU A 35 4.26 -4.77 -4.21
C LEU A 35 4.30 -3.70 -5.31
N PHE A 36 5.48 -3.22 -5.65
CA PHE A 36 5.65 -2.19 -6.70
C PHE A 36 5.26 -2.72 -8.08
N ALA A 37 5.60 -3.97 -8.39
CA ALA A 37 5.17 -4.63 -9.62
C ALA A 37 3.64 -4.82 -9.65
N ALA A 38 3.04 -5.26 -8.56
CA ALA A 38 1.59 -5.46 -8.47
C ALA A 38 0.83 -4.13 -8.66
N ILE A 39 1.27 -3.05 -8.01
CA ILE A 39 0.68 -1.72 -8.18
C ILE A 39 0.86 -1.22 -9.62
N ASN A 40 2.04 -1.44 -10.23
CA ASN A 40 2.25 -1.12 -11.65
C ASN A 40 1.27 -1.86 -12.57
N LEU A 41 1.00 -3.13 -12.32
CA LEU A 41 0.00 -3.90 -13.08
C LEU A 41 -1.42 -3.37 -12.87
N VAL A 42 -1.80 -3.05 -11.64
CA VAL A 42 -3.11 -2.45 -11.33
C VAL A 42 -3.29 -1.15 -12.11
N ASP A 43 -2.36 -0.21 -11.97
CA ASP A 43 -2.49 1.11 -12.57
C ASP A 43 -2.47 1.03 -14.11
N ARG A 44 -1.62 0.17 -14.70
CA ARG A 44 -1.62 -0.09 -16.15
C ARG A 44 -2.89 -0.77 -16.65
N PHE A 45 -3.44 -1.68 -15.86
CA PHE A 45 -4.69 -2.37 -16.20
C PHE A 45 -5.85 -1.37 -16.21
N LEU A 46 -5.98 -0.55 -15.16
CA LEU A 46 -7.01 0.48 -15.06
C LEU A 46 -6.88 1.57 -16.14
N ALA A 47 -5.66 1.90 -16.56
CA ALA A 47 -5.44 2.84 -17.66
C ALA A 47 -5.88 2.29 -19.03
N ARG A 48 -5.87 0.96 -19.23
CA ARG A 48 -6.24 0.32 -20.51
C ARG A 48 -7.65 -0.26 -20.54
N MET A 49 -8.21 -0.59 -19.37
CA MET A 49 -9.43 -1.36 -19.25
C MET A 49 -10.48 -0.58 -18.46
N ARG A 50 -11.71 -0.52 -18.99
CA ARG A 50 -12.87 -0.04 -18.23
C ARG A 50 -13.37 -1.14 -17.30
N ALA A 51 -12.95 -1.09 -16.05
CA ALA A 51 -13.36 -2.05 -15.03
C ALA A 51 -14.40 -1.45 -14.07
N ARG A 52 -15.35 -2.28 -13.64
CA ARG A 52 -16.37 -1.88 -12.66
C ARG A 52 -15.80 -1.89 -11.24
N PRO A 53 -16.26 -1.00 -10.33
CA PRO A 53 -15.81 -0.95 -8.93
C PRO A 53 -15.81 -2.30 -8.21
N LYS A 54 -16.83 -3.15 -8.46
CA LYS A 54 -16.93 -4.49 -7.87
C LYS A 54 -15.75 -5.42 -8.16
N HIS A 55 -14.99 -5.18 -9.23
CA HIS A 55 -13.84 -5.99 -9.60
C HIS A 55 -12.53 -5.47 -9.03
N MET A 56 -12.50 -4.28 -8.41
CA MET A 56 -11.26 -3.65 -7.97
C MET A 56 -10.43 -4.53 -7.03
N ALA A 57 -11.07 -5.19 -6.06
CA ALA A 57 -10.39 -6.07 -5.12
C ALA A 57 -9.81 -7.33 -5.79
N CYS A 58 -10.53 -7.91 -6.76
CA CYS A 58 -10.04 -9.07 -7.50
C CYS A 58 -8.91 -8.68 -8.48
N ILE A 59 -8.98 -7.50 -9.09
CA ILE A 59 -7.92 -6.95 -9.95
C ILE A 59 -6.63 -6.74 -9.15
N SER A 60 -6.72 -6.13 -7.96
CA SER A 60 -5.54 -5.87 -7.14
C SER A 60 -4.91 -7.16 -6.62
N VAL A 61 -5.69 -8.03 -5.98
CA VAL A 61 -5.20 -9.31 -5.44
C VAL A 61 -4.71 -10.23 -6.57
N GLY A 62 -5.38 -10.23 -7.73
CA GLY A 62 -4.94 -10.94 -8.92
C GLY A 62 -3.62 -10.42 -9.50
N SER A 63 -3.38 -9.11 -9.44
CA SER A 63 -2.09 -8.52 -9.81
C SER A 63 -0.97 -8.99 -8.90
N LEU A 64 -1.22 -9.04 -7.58
CA LEU A 64 -0.25 -9.57 -6.60
C LEU A 64 0.04 -11.06 -6.85
N TYR A 65 -1.00 -11.87 -7.01
CA TYR A 65 -0.88 -13.30 -7.30
C TYR A 65 -0.05 -13.56 -8.56
N LEU A 66 -0.30 -12.76 -9.62
CA LEU A 66 0.47 -12.82 -10.86
C LEU A 66 1.94 -12.47 -10.63
N CYS A 67 2.25 -11.40 -9.88
CA CYS A 67 3.63 -11.01 -9.59
C CYS A 67 4.39 -12.04 -8.76
N VAL A 68 3.75 -12.64 -7.75
CA VAL A 68 4.35 -13.73 -6.94
C VAL A 68 4.74 -14.90 -7.84
N THR A 69 3.88 -15.27 -8.77
CA THR A 69 4.15 -16.34 -9.73
C THR A 69 5.26 -15.96 -10.71
N GLN A 70 5.24 -14.74 -11.26
CA GLN A 70 6.21 -14.28 -12.26
C GLN A 70 7.62 -14.07 -11.72
N LEU A 71 7.73 -13.70 -10.45
CA LEU A 71 9.00 -13.45 -9.79
C LEU A 71 9.57 -14.71 -9.10
N ASN A 72 8.98 -15.89 -9.35
CA ASN A 72 9.39 -17.16 -8.75
C ASN A 72 9.48 -17.10 -7.21
N MET A 73 8.55 -16.38 -6.58
CA MET A 73 8.43 -16.35 -5.13
C MET A 73 7.81 -17.66 -4.60
N ALA A 74 7.83 -17.86 -3.29
CA ALA A 74 7.11 -18.97 -2.67
C ALA A 74 5.64 -18.95 -3.09
N LYS A 75 5.16 -20.07 -3.63
CA LYS A 75 3.80 -20.17 -4.15
C LYS A 75 2.80 -19.91 -3.03
N ILE A 76 1.96 -18.90 -3.22
CA ILE A 76 0.83 -18.62 -2.33
C ILE A 76 -0.38 -19.40 -2.85
N ASP A 77 -1.04 -20.14 -1.97
CA ASP A 77 -2.28 -20.81 -2.35
C ASP A 77 -3.40 -19.79 -2.63
N ALA A 78 -4.14 -20.02 -3.72
CA ALA A 78 -5.18 -19.09 -4.15
C ALA A 78 -6.34 -19.03 -3.14
N SER A 79 -6.66 -20.14 -2.46
CA SER A 79 -7.72 -20.17 -1.45
C SER A 79 -7.34 -19.39 -0.19
N ASP A 80 -6.09 -19.55 0.25
CA ASP A 80 -5.53 -18.77 1.37
C ASP A 80 -5.49 -17.27 1.04
N LEU A 81 -5.03 -16.91 -0.16
CA LEU A 81 -4.95 -15.51 -0.57
C LEU A 81 -6.33 -14.85 -0.62
N VAL A 82 -7.33 -15.53 -1.18
CA VAL A 82 -8.73 -15.08 -1.18
C VAL A 82 -9.25 -14.93 0.25
N ALA A 83 -8.98 -15.90 1.13
CA ALA A 83 -9.44 -15.89 2.50
C ALA A 83 -8.82 -14.74 3.30
N ILE A 84 -7.53 -14.48 3.15
CA ILE A 84 -6.82 -13.43 3.90
C ILE A 84 -7.14 -12.04 3.33
N SER A 85 -7.16 -11.89 2.01
CA SER A 85 -7.43 -10.61 1.33
C SER A 85 -8.88 -10.14 1.48
N GLN A 86 -9.82 -11.07 1.70
CA GLN A 86 -11.26 -10.80 1.70
C GLN A 86 -11.74 -10.11 0.41
N CYS A 87 -11.14 -10.44 -0.75
CA CYS A 87 -11.53 -9.92 -2.07
C CYS A 87 -12.99 -10.26 -2.47
N ARG A 88 -13.67 -11.13 -1.70
CA ARG A 88 -15.00 -11.71 -1.98
C ARG A 88 -15.09 -12.41 -3.35
N CYS A 89 -13.95 -12.86 -3.86
CA CYS A 89 -13.81 -13.60 -5.10
C CYS A 89 -13.60 -15.10 -4.81
N THR A 90 -13.87 -16.00 -5.76
CA THR A 90 -13.46 -17.42 -5.61
C THR A 90 -12.00 -17.61 -6.02
N PRO A 91 -11.31 -18.70 -5.60
CA PRO A 91 -9.95 -18.98 -6.06
C PRO A 91 -9.85 -19.06 -7.59
N GLY A 92 -10.85 -19.67 -8.25
CA GLY A 92 -10.91 -19.73 -9.70
C GLY A 92 -11.14 -18.35 -10.36
N ASP A 93 -11.89 -17.45 -9.73
CA ASP A 93 -12.02 -16.07 -10.22
C ASP A 93 -10.69 -15.30 -10.11
N LEU A 94 -9.93 -15.54 -9.03
CA LEU A 94 -8.62 -14.93 -8.83
C LEU A 94 -7.63 -15.36 -9.92
N GLU A 95 -7.50 -16.65 -10.17
CA GLU A 95 -6.64 -17.21 -11.22
C GLU A 95 -7.06 -16.71 -12.61
N ARG A 96 -8.38 -16.67 -12.88
CA ARG A 96 -8.91 -16.12 -14.13
C ARG A 96 -8.56 -14.65 -14.28
N MET A 97 -8.68 -13.85 -13.22
CA MET A 97 -8.34 -12.43 -13.27
C MET A 97 -6.84 -12.21 -13.50
N ALA A 98 -5.98 -12.98 -12.86
CA ALA A 98 -4.54 -12.95 -13.09
C ALA A 98 -4.21 -13.25 -14.57
N ALA A 99 -4.85 -14.26 -15.17
CA ALA A 99 -4.69 -14.58 -16.59
C ALA A 99 -5.18 -13.43 -17.50
N ILE A 100 -6.32 -12.80 -17.18
CA ILE A 100 -6.83 -11.64 -17.92
C ILE A 100 -5.84 -10.48 -17.88
N ILE A 101 -5.30 -10.16 -16.70
CA ILE A 101 -4.30 -9.08 -16.54
C ILE A 101 -3.05 -9.39 -17.35
N SER A 102 -2.53 -10.62 -17.25
CA SER A 102 -1.36 -11.06 -18.00
C SER A 102 -1.55 -10.89 -19.51
N ASN A 103 -2.70 -11.35 -20.03
CA ASN A 103 -3.02 -11.30 -21.46
C ASN A 103 -3.23 -9.86 -21.96
N LYS A 104 -3.94 -9.01 -21.21
CA LYS A 104 -4.23 -7.63 -21.62
C LYS A 104 -3.02 -6.71 -21.55
N LEU A 105 -2.09 -6.99 -20.64
CA LEU A 105 -0.87 -6.19 -20.48
C LEU A 105 0.35 -6.76 -21.21
N GLY A 106 0.24 -7.98 -21.74
CA GLY A 106 1.34 -8.67 -22.42
C GLY A 106 2.50 -8.97 -21.47
N VAL A 107 2.18 -9.38 -20.23
CA VAL A 107 3.19 -9.54 -19.18
C VAL A 107 4.07 -10.74 -19.48
N GLN A 108 5.38 -10.54 -19.51
CA GLN A 108 6.36 -11.57 -19.77
C GLN A 108 6.80 -12.23 -18.46
N PRO A 109 7.02 -13.56 -18.45
CA PRO A 109 7.56 -14.25 -17.28
C PRO A 109 8.95 -13.71 -16.93
N SER A 110 9.30 -13.66 -15.64
CA SER A 110 10.61 -13.23 -15.13
C SER A 110 11.04 -11.78 -15.39
N THR A 111 10.17 -10.93 -15.94
CA THR A 111 10.49 -9.51 -16.18
C THR A 111 10.01 -8.64 -15.03
N ILE A 112 10.95 -7.97 -14.34
CA ILE A 112 10.64 -6.98 -13.32
C ILE A 112 10.43 -5.62 -13.99
N PRO A 113 9.30 -4.92 -13.77
CA PRO A 113 9.12 -3.58 -14.30
C PRO A 113 10.08 -2.61 -13.60
N VAL A 114 10.63 -1.65 -14.35
CA VAL A 114 11.35 -0.52 -13.77
C VAL A 114 10.33 0.37 -13.07
N THR A 115 10.47 0.54 -11.75
CA THR A 115 9.56 1.32 -10.92
C THR A 115 10.32 2.39 -10.12
N ALA A 116 9.60 3.20 -9.34
CA ALA A 116 10.23 4.18 -8.44
C ALA A 116 11.20 3.50 -7.46
N LEU A 117 10.93 2.25 -7.06
CA LEU A 117 11.82 1.47 -6.19
C LEU A 117 13.21 1.27 -6.82
N THR A 118 13.26 0.97 -8.13
CA THR A 118 14.50 0.82 -8.89
C THR A 118 15.33 2.11 -8.82
N PHE A 119 14.69 3.26 -9.04
CA PHE A 119 15.37 4.56 -8.98
C PHE A 119 15.79 4.94 -7.56
N VAL A 120 14.99 4.63 -6.53
CA VAL A 120 15.37 4.88 -5.13
C VAL A 120 16.65 4.13 -4.77
N ARG A 121 16.76 2.84 -5.14
CA ARG A 121 17.97 2.05 -4.91
C ARG A 121 19.18 2.63 -5.63
N ILE A 122 19.02 3.01 -6.91
CA ILE A 122 20.09 3.65 -7.70
C ILE A 122 20.55 4.94 -7.03
N TYR A 123 19.62 5.86 -6.74
CA TYR A 123 19.96 7.14 -6.14
C TYR A 123 20.57 6.97 -4.75
N TYR A 124 20.05 6.08 -3.91
CA TYR A 124 20.64 5.77 -2.61
C TYR A 124 22.14 5.44 -2.74
N HIS A 125 22.50 4.51 -3.65
CA HIS A 125 23.90 4.15 -3.85
C HIS A 125 24.74 5.28 -4.47
N MET A 126 24.16 6.08 -5.37
CA MET A 126 24.83 7.25 -5.95
C MET A 126 25.14 8.32 -4.90
N PHE A 127 24.15 8.69 -4.08
CA PHE A 127 24.30 9.65 -3.00
C PHE A 127 25.24 9.13 -1.92
N ARG A 128 25.16 7.84 -1.56
CA ARG A 128 26.10 7.22 -0.63
C ARG A 128 27.53 7.36 -1.16
N ASN A 129 27.79 6.99 -2.41
CA ASN A 129 29.12 7.11 -3.00
C ASN A 129 29.62 8.56 -3.02
N ALA A 130 28.77 9.51 -3.44
CA ALA A 130 29.09 10.94 -3.38
C ALA A 130 29.42 11.40 -1.96
N ALA A 131 28.67 10.95 -0.95
CA ALA A 131 28.94 11.27 0.45
C ALA A 131 30.30 10.73 0.91
N PHE A 132 30.67 9.49 0.53
CA PHE A 132 31.99 8.95 0.86
C PHE A 132 33.13 9.74 0.22
N GLN A 133 32.98 10.18 -1.04
CA GLN A 133 33.97 11.02 -1.71
C GLN A 133 34.12 12.40 -1.06
N LEU A 134 33.04 12.92 -0.47
CA LEU A 134 33.00 14.19 0.25
C LEU A 134 33.35 14.06 1.74
N GLY A 135 33.74 12.88 2.24
CA GLY A 135 34.04 12.68 3.67
C GLY A 135 32.81 12.68 4.59
N LEU A 136 31.61 12.55 4.03
CA LEU A 136 30.31 12.51 4.73
C LEU A 136 29.69 11.11 4.80
N GLY A 137 30.46 10.04 4.52
CA GLY A 137 29.94 8.66 4.50
C GLY A 137 29.24 8.26 5.80
N ASP A 138 29.86 8.52 6.95
CA ASP A 138 29.30 8.20 8.28
C ASP A 138 28.03 9.01 8.59
N PHE A 139 27.97 10.26 8.11
CA PHE A 139 26.76 11.08 8.23
C PHE A 139 25.64 10.49 7.38
N TYR A 140 25.94 10.12 6.13
CA TYR A 140 24.95 9.57 5.21
C TYR A 140 24.38 8.24 5.72
N ASP A 141 25.24 7.31 6.18
CA ASP A 141 24.79 6.01 6.69
C ASP A 141 23.95 6.14 7.98
N LYS A 142 24.14 7.21 8.77
CA LYS A 142 23.29 7.51 9.94
C LYS A 142 21.98 8.21 9.56
N ALA A 143 22.02 9.10 8.56
CA ALA A 143 20.85 9.87 8.14
C ALA A 143 19.90 9.03 7.27
N ILE A 144 20.43 8.15 6.42
CA ILE A 144 19.66 7.49 5.37
C ILE A 144 19.93 5.99 5.37
N SER A 145 18.85 5.24 5.59
CA SER A 145 18.82 3.80 5.40
C SER A 145 18.01 3.45 4.16
N LEU A 146 18.49 2.49 3.36
CA LEU A 146 17.77 2.00 2.19
C LEU A 146 16.41 1.42 2.58
N ALA A 147 16.34 0.60 3.64
CA ALA A 147 15.10 -0.01 4.10
C ALA A 147 14.04 1.05 4.50
N ASP A 148 14.49 2.15 5.08
CA ASP A 148 13.64 3.25 5.52
C ASP A 148 13.12 4.09 4.32
N LEU A 149 13.95 4.25 3.27
CA LEU A 149 13.50 4.82 1.99
C LEU A 149 12.48 3.91 1.30
N GLU A 150 12.72 2.60 1.25
CA GLU A 150 11.78 1.64 0.67
C GLU A 150 10.43 1.69 1.38
N LEU A 151 10.43 1.67 2.72
CA LEU A 151 9.20 1.76 3.53
C LEU A 151 8.42 3.05 3.27
N ARG A 152 9.11 4.20 3.18
CA ARG A 152 8.44 5.47 2.84
C ARG A 152 7.89 5.46 1.43
N LEU A 153 8.60 4.85 0.49
CA LEU A 153 8.11 4.74 -0.87
C LEU A 153 6.87 3.85 -0.96
N GLU A 154 6.77 2.78 -0.16
CA GLU A 154 5.55 1.97 -0.04
C GLU A 154 4.33 2.80 0.44
N ILE A 155 4.56 3.78 1.32
CA ILE A 155 3.50 4.70 1.76
C ILE A 155 3.08 5.61 0.62
N LEU A 156 4.04 6.15 -0.14
CA LEU A 156 3.77 7.06 -1.24
C LEU A 156 2.98 6.38 -2.37
N ILE A 157 3.34 5.16 -2.78
CA ILE A 157 2.62 4.47 -3.87
C ILE A 157 1.18 4.10 -3.53
N CYS A 158 0.80 4.12 -2.25
CA CYS A 158 -0.60 3.95 -1.83
C CYS A 158 -1.46 5.19 -2.10
N ASP A 159 -0.86 6.33 -2.44
CA ASP A 159 -1.55 7.58 -2.78
C ASP A 159 -1.44 7.82 -4.29
N ALA A 160 -2.57 7.81 -5.00
CA ALA A 160 -2.61 7.99 -6.45
C ALA A 160 -1.95 9.30 -6.92
N LEU A 161 -1.94 10.34 -6.08
CA LEU A 161 -1.28 11.58 -6.42
C LEU A 161 0.23 11.40 -6.55
N CYS A 162 0.85 10.57 -5.70
CA CYS A 162 2.29 10.28 -5.78
C CYS A 162 2.59 9.40 -6.99
N VAL A 163 1.68 8.48 -7.33
CA VAL A 163 1.82 7.56 -8.46
C VAL A 163 1.77 8.29 -9.80
N SER A 164 1.09 9.44 -9.86
CA SER A 164 1.07 10.30 -11.04
C SER A 164 2.40 11.01 -11.32
N VAL A 165 3.32 11.03 -10.34
CA VAL A 165 4.68 11.57 -10.50
C VAL A 165 5.55 10.56 -11.23
N ARG A 166 6.47 11.04 -12.08
CA ARG A 166 7.45 10.17 -12.76
C ARG A 166 8.26 9.37 -11.72
N ALA A 167 8.48 8.09 -11.99
CA ALA A 167 9.17 7.19 -11.06
C ALA A 167 10.55 7.69 -10.60
N SER A 168 11.37 8.20 -11.53
CA SER A 168 12.68 8.79 -11.22
C SER A 168 12.57 10.10 -10.46
N GLU A 169 11.55 10.91 -10.71
CA GLU A 169 11.32 12.17 -10.00
C GLU A 169 10.88 11.92 -8.56
N LEU A 170 9.92 11.02 -8.36
CA LEU A 170 9.44 10.62 -7.04
C LEU A 170 10.59 10.06 -6.18
N ALA A 171 11.45 9.24 -6.79
CA ALA A 171 12.61 8.65 -6.13
C ALA A 171 13.63 9.70 -5.69
N LEU A 172 13.99 10.64 -6.58
CA LEU A 172 14.95 11.70 -6.25
C LEU A 172 14.41 12.61 -5.14
N VAL A 173 13.16 13.05 -5.29
CA VAL A 173 12.48 13.88 -4.30
C VAL A 173 12.46 13.18 -2.93
N LEU A 174 12.15 11.88 -2.86
CA LEU A 174 12.13 11.15 -1.60
C LEU A 174 13.50 11.14 -0.91
N VAL A 175 14.58 10.91 -1.66
CA VAL A 175 15.94 10.92 -1.10
C VAL A 175 16.29 12.31 -0.59
N CYS A 176 16.04 13.37 -1.37
CA CYS A 176 16.28 14.75 -0.96
C CYS A 176 15.47 15.14 0.28
N THR A 177 14.17 14.82 0.32
CA THR A 177 13.32 15.09 1.50
C THR A 177 13.85 14.39 2.76
N GLN A 178 14.38 13.17 2.63
CA GLN A 178 14.97 12.47 3.77
C GLN A 178 16.28 13.13 4.21
N MET A 179 17.13 13.54 3.27
CA MET A 179 18.36 14.29 3.58
C MET A 179 18.02 15.59 4.33
N ASP A 180 17.08 16.39 3.80
CA ASP A 180 16.68 17.67 4.38
C ASP A 180 16.13 17.51 5.81
N ALA A 181 15.34 16.46 6.06
CA ALA A 181 14.82 16.18 7.39
C ALA A 181 15.94 15.90 8.42
N HIS A 182 17.02 15.23 8.02
CA HIS A 182 18.16 14.93 8.89
C HIS A 182 19.14 16.09 9.03
N VAL A 183 19.37 16.85 7.96
CA VAL A 183 20.18 18.08 8.00
C VAL A 183 19.58 19.08 8.99
N ASN A 184 18.26 19.25 9.01
CA ASN A 184 17.58 20.12 9.97
C ASN A 184 17.70 19.66 11.44
N ASN A 185 17.90 18.35 11.67
CA ASN A 185 18.10 17.78 13.00
C ASN A 185 19.58 17.79 13.43
N TYR A 186 20.51 17.98 12.48
CA TYR A 186 21.94 18.04 12.74
C TYR A 186 22.34 19.47 13.13
N VAL A 187 22.78 19.66 14.38
CA VAL A 187 23.04 20.97 15.03
C VAL A 187 24.32 21.66 14.52
N SER A 188 24.56 21.70 13.20
CA SER A 188 25.66 22.47 12.63
C SER A 188 25.29 23.00 11.26
N SER A 189 24.65 24.17 11.30
CA SER A 189 24.54 25.11 10.20
C SER A 189 25.94 25.35 9.60
N ALA A 190 26.06 25.16 8.29
CA ALA A 190 27.24 25.44 7.47
C ALA A 190 28.43 24.47 7.58
N ASN A 191 28.21 23.15 7.47
CA ASN A 191 29.29 22.28 7.01
C ASN A 191 29.39 22.36 5.47
N PRO A 192 30.46 22.93 4.88
CA PRO A 192 30.59 23.13 3.43
C PRO A 192 30.55 21.82 2.61
N MET A 193 30.63 20.67 3.27
CA MET A 193 30.47 19.37 2.64
C MET A 193 29.00 19.02 2.35
N ILE A 194 28.04 19.54 3.13
CA ILE A 194 26.59 19.32 2.91
C ILE A 194 26.14 20.03 1.63
N SER A 195 26.67 21.22 1.34
CA SER A 195 26.43 21.89 0.04
C SER A 195 26.90 21.05 -1.13
N GLY A 196 27.98 20.28 -0.99
CA GLY A 196 28.42 19.35 -2.05
C GLY A 196 27.41 18.25 -2.37
N LEU A 197 26.67 17.73 -1.38
CA LEU A 197 25.58 16.78 -1.63
C LEU A 197 24.34 17.43 -2.24
N VAL A 198 24.07 18.70 -1.88
CA VAL A 198 23.00 19.49 -2.51
C VAL A 198 23.34 19.78 -3.97
N ASP A 199 24.57 20.18 -4.27
CA ASP A 199 25.06 20.40 -5.63
C ASP A 199 24.99 19.10 -6.45
N PHE A 200 25.35 17.97 -5.84
CA PHE A 200 25.18 16.66 -6.46
C PHE A 200 23.71 16.35 -6.78
N ALA A 201 22.78 16.67 -5.87
CA ALA A 201 21.35 16.51 -6.12
C ALA A 201 20.86 17.38 -7.27
N ILE A 202 21.33 18.62 -7.36
CA ILE A 202 20.99 19.56 -8.45
C ILE A 202 21.49 19.03 -9.79
N GLU A 203 22.73 18.55 -9.87
CA GLU A 203 23.27 17.96 -11.10
C GLU A 203 22.51 16.68 -11.48
N LEU A 204 22.15 15.84 -10.52
CA LEU A 204 21.34 14.65 -10.74
C LEU A 204 19.93 14.99 -11.24
N GLN A 205 19.32 16.06 -10.70
CA GLN A 205 18.03 16.59 -11.16
C GLN A 205 18.10 17.04 -12.63
N LYS A 206 19.17 17.75 -13.01
CA LYS A 206 19.41 18.18 -14.40
C LYS A 206 19.61 16.98 -15.32
N MET A 207 20.44 16.00 -14.94
CA MET A 207 20.66 14.78 -15.71
C MET A 207 19.38 13.95 -15.90
N ALA A 208 18.54 13.89 -14.85
CA ALA A 208 17.24 13.22 -14.90
C ALA A 208 16.16 14.02 -15.65
N LYS A 209 16.47 15.23 -16.15
CA LYS A 209 15.56 16.14 -16.85
C LYS A 209 14.29 16.40 -16.01
N ILE A 210 14.50 16.81 -14.76
CA ILE A 210 13.42 17.17 -13.83
C ILE A 210 13.37 18.70 -13.70
N PRO A 211 12.31 19.36 -14.22
CA PRO A 211 12.14 20.81 -14.05
C PRO A 211 11.92 21.19 -12.59
N ASP A 212 12.47 22.33 -12.14
CA ASP A 212 12.30 22.81 -10.77
C ASP A 212 10.84 22.92 -10.31
N PRO A 213 9.90 23.45 -11.12
CA PRO A 213 8.49 23.52 -10.70
C PRO A 213 7.88 22.13 -10.45
N SER A 214 8.29 21.12 -11.23
CA SER A 214 7.85 19.74 -11.05
C SER A 214 8.43 19.18 -9.76
N PHE A 215 9.73 19.39 -9.53
CA PHE A 215 10.42 18.96 -8.31
C PHE A 215 9.76 19.53 -7.05
N PHE A 216 9.50 20.84 -6.98
CA PHE A 216 8.87 21.46 -5.81
C PHE A 216 7.43 21.00 -5.57
N ARG A 217 6.67 20.77 -6.65
CA ARG A 217 5.32 20.21 -6.56
C ARG A 217 5.36 18.79 -5.99
N SER A 218 6.22 17.95 -6.55
CA SER A 218 6.42 16.56 -6.12
C SER A 218 6.92 16.51 -4.67
N HIS A 219 7.83 17.39 -4.29
CA HIS A 219 8.31 17.56 -2.90
C HIS A 219 7.17 17.88 -1.94
N SER A 220 6.36 18.89 -2.26
CA SER A 220 5.18 19.27 -1.46
C SER A 220 4.20 18.10 -1.30
N LEU A 221 4.06 17.29 -2.34
CA LEU A 221 3.19 16.12 -2.34
C LEU A 221 3.72 15.00 -1.43
N VAL A 222 5.01 14.67 -1.54
CA VAL A 222 5.70 13.67 -0.71
C VAL A 222 5.63 14.05 0.77
N VAL A 223 6.00 15.29 1.11
CA VAL A 223 5.95 15.80 2.49
C VAL A 223 4.53 15.74 3.04
N ARG A 224 3.53 16.18 2.25
CA ARG A 224 2.13 16.13 2.66
C ARG A 224 1.65 14.69 2.92
N THR A 225 1.98 13.75 2.05
CA THR A 225 1.52 12.35 2.20
C THR A 225 2.20 11.68 3.39
N LEU A 226 3.51 11.89 3.60
CA LEU A 226 4.23 11.35 4.74
C LEU A 226 3.77 11.97 6.07
N THR A 227 3.54 13.28 6.13
CA THR A 227 3.02 13.94 7.34
C THR A 227 1.61 13.47 7.69
N GLN A 228 0.74 13.28 6.70
CA GLN A 228 -0.60 12.70 6.91
C GLN A 228 -0.55 11.26 7.41
N TYR A 229 0.40 10.47 6.92
CA TYR A 229 0.63 9.11 7.41
C TYR A 229 1.12 9.10 8.86
N ASN A 230 2.15 9.90 9.17
CA ASN A 230 2.71 10.01 10.52
C ASN A 230 1.69 10.53 11.55
N ALA A 231 0.82 11.46 11.14
CA ALA A 231 -0.27 11.96 11.97
C ALA A 231 -1.45 10.97 12.11
N GLN A 232 -1.34 9.75 11.56
CA GLN A 232 -2.39 8.73 11.55
C GLN A 232 -3.71 9.19 10.90
N LYS A 233 -3.69 10.27 10.11
CA LYS A 233 -4.89 10.86 9.48
C LYS A 233 -5.44 9.98 8.34
N LYS A 234 -4.57 9.18 7.70
CA LYS A 234 -4.91 8.20 6.66
C LYS A 234 -5.03 6.77 7.20
N MET A 235 -5.59 6.60 8.40
CA MET A 235 -5.94 5.28 8.95
C MET A 235 -7.34 4.70 8.57
N PRO A 236 -8.12 5.18 7.57
CA PRO A 236 -9.41 4.54 7.30
C PRO A 236 -9.25 3.15 6.65
N TYR A 237 -8.10 2.87 6.03
CA TYR A 237 -7.81 1.61 5.35
C TYR A 237 -7.19 0.58 6.29
N ARG A 238 -7.93 0.16 7.32
CA ARG A 238 -7.56 -1.01 8.13
C ARG A 238 -8.18 -2.26 7.50
N GLN A 239 -7.35 -3.18 7.03
CA GLN A 239 -7.84 -4.49 6.60
C GLN A 239 -8.41 -5.22 7.81
N ARG A 240 -9.75 -5.26 7.90
CA ARG A 240 -10.44 -5.94 8.99
C ARG A 240 -10.33 -7.44 8.76
N LEU A 241 -9.40 -8.10 9.44
CA LEU A 241 -9.35 -9.55 9.51
C LEU A 241 -10.61 -10.03 10.24
N VAL A 242 -11.45 -10.78 9.54
CA VAL A 242 -12.64 -11.40 10.11
C VAL A 242 -12.36 -12.89 10.25
N TRP A 243 -12.38 -13.38 11.48
CA TRP A 243 -12.26 -14.80 11.77
C TRP A 243 -13.47 -15.55 11.21
N LYS A 244 -13.26 -16.28 10.11
CA LYS A 244 -14.24 -17.23 9.59
C LYS A 244 -14.12 -18.53 10.39
N LEU A 245 -14.92 -18.63 11.44
CA LEU A 245 -15.00 -19.81 12.29
C LEU A 245 -15.98 -20.81 11.68
N SER A 246 -15.64 -22.10 11.72
CA SER A 246 -16.62 -23.15 11.39
C SER A 246 -17.86 -23.03 12.29
N SER A 247 -19.03 -23.45 11.83
CA SER A 247 -20.26 -23.41 12.65
C SER A 247 -20.09 -24.16 13.97
N ARG A 248 -19.29 -25.23 13.99
CA ARG A 248 -18.91 -25.97 15.21
C ARG A 248 -18.05 -25.12 16.14
N THR A 249 -16.96 -24.55 15.63
CA THR A 249 -16.04 -23.70 16.41
C THR A 249 -16.73 -22.44 16.91
N MET A 250 -17.61 -21.84 16.10
CA MET A 250 -18.39 -20.66 16.47
C MET A 250 -19.36 -20.96 17.62
N ARG A 251 -19.98 -22.15 17.66
CA ARG A 251 -20.80 -22.59 18.80
C ARG A 251 -19.96 -22.82 20.05
N ILE A 252 -18.78 -23.41 19.91
CA ILE A 252 -17.86 -23.69 21.03
C ILE A 252 -17.23 -22.41 21.60
N LEU A 253 -16.90 -21.43 20.75
CA LEU A 253 -16.37 -20.12 21.14
C LEU A 253 -17.44 -19.14 21.64
N ARG A 254 -18.72 -19.53 21.56
CA ARG A 254 -19.82 -18.82 22.25
C ARG A 254 -20.18 -19.45 23.62
N PRO A 255 -19.31 -19.38 24.65
CA PRO A 255 -19.75 -19.30 26.04
C PRO A 255 -20.01 -17.85 26.49
N THR A 256 -20.09 -16.88 25.57
CA THR A 256 -20.18 -15.45 25.93
C THR A 256 -21.48 -15.06 26.63
N HIS A 257 -22.54 -15.87 26.58
CA HIS A 257 -23.73 -15.64 27.39
C HIS A 257 -23.51 -15.91 28.89
N LYS A 258 -22.39 -16.54 29.27
CA LYS A 258 -21.98 -16.78 30.66
C LYS A 258 -20.70 -16.05 31.07
N LEU A 259 -20.07 -15.30 30.15
CA LEU A 259 -18.94 -14.43 30.45
C LEU A 259 -19.46 -13.02 30.75
N ASN A 260 -20.10 -12.85 31.90
CA ASN A 260 -20.22 -11.53 32.51
C ASN A 260 -18.79 -11.07 32.83
N SER A 261 -18.30 -10.04 32.15
CA SER A 261 -17.02 -9.44 32.49
C SER A 261 -17.16 -8.71 33.82
N HIS A 262 -16.91 -9.41 34.93
CA HIS A 262 -16.75 -8.80 36.26
C HIS A 262 -15.44 -8.00 36.36
N LEU A 263 -14.58 -8.08 35.35
CA LEU A 263 -13.39 -7.27 35.23
C LEU A 263 -13.77 -5.87 34.73
N PRO A 264 -13.32 -4.81 35.41
CA PRO A 264 -13.50 -3.45 34.91
C PRO A 264 -12.86 -3.33 33.53
N THR A 265 -13.57 -2.68 32.60
CA THR A 265 -13.05 -2.33 31.28
C THR A 265 -11.72 -1.61 31.45
N ILE A 266 -10.65 -2.16 30.86
CA ILE A 266 -9.36 -1.47 30.82
C ILE A 266 -9.55 -0.25 29.93
N ASP A 267 -9.41 0.92 30.53
CA ASP A 267 -9.66 2.21 29.90
C ASP A 267 -8.43 2.59 29.06
N GLU A 268 -8.38 2.14 27.80
CA GLU A 268 -7.24 2.36 26.89
C GLU A 268 -7.05 3.83 26.47
N HIS A 269 -7.94 4.74 26.91
CA HIS A 269 -8.00 6.14 26.48
C HIS A 269 -7.96 7.16 27.62
N LYS A 270 -7.20 6.92 28.69
CA LYS A 270 -6.94 7.94 29.74
C LYS A 270 -5.80 8.91 29.44
N THR A 271 -5.52 9.19 28.17
CA THR A 271 -4.68 10.34 27.80
C THR A 271 -5.35 11.17 26.69
N ILE A 272 -5.77 12.37 27.13
CA ILE A 272 -6.13 13.58 26.38
C ILE A 272 -7.63 13.76 26.05
N ASN A 273 -8.27 14.59 26.90
CA ASN A 273 -9.55 15.32 26.73
C ASN A 273 -9.78 15.78 25.26
N ASN A 274 -10.97 15.82 24.67
CA ASN A 274 -12.26 16.23 25.22
C ASN A 274 -13.41 15.90 24.23
N SER A 275 -14.59 15.64 24.81
CA SER A 275 -15.95 15.82 24.27
C SER A 275 -16.54 14.88 23.18
N ARG A 276 -17.60 14.16 23.61
CA ARG A 276 -18.66 13.45 22.85
C ARG A 276 -18.28 12.16 22.11
N SER A 277 -18.14 11.07 22.87
CA SER A 277 -18.47 9.74 22.36
C SER A 277 -19.60 9.14 23.19
N LEU A 278 -20.80 9.05 22.62
CA LEU A 278 -21.82 8.14 23.16
C LEU A 278 -21.25 6.71 23.19
N PRO A 279 -21.61 5.88 24.19
CA PRO A 279 -21.21 4.48 24.20
C PRO A 279 -21.71 3.82 22.91
N ARG A 280 -20.75 3.37 22.10
CA ARG A 280 -21.04 2.69 20.84
C ARG A 280 -21.61 1.33 21.19
N HIS A 281 -22.93 1.18 21.10
CA HIS A 281 -23.56 -0.14 21.10
C HIS A 281 -22.86 -0.99 20.03
N ARG A 282 -22.31 -2.14 20.43
CA ARG A 282 -21.89 -3.19 19.50
C ARG A 282 -23.16 -3.67 18.79
N SER A 283 -23.51 -3.05 17.67
CA SER A 283 -24.44 -3.65 16.73
C SER A 283 -23.74 -4.84 16.09
N CYS A 284 -24.06 -6.03 16.60
CA CYS A 284 -23.78 -7.28 15.91
C CYS A 284 -24.50 -7.21 14.57
N SER A 285 -23.77 -6.94 13.48
CA SER A 285 -24.31 -7.07 12.13
C SER A 285 -24.61 -8.55 11.90
N PHE A 286 -25.90 -8.90 11.97
CA PHE A 286 -26.43 -10.15 11.44
C PHE A 286 -26.45 -10.05 9.92
N SER A 287 -25.83 -11.02 9.25
CA SER A 287 -26.09 -11.36 7.87
C SER A 287 -26.38 -12.85 7.91
N SER A 288 -27.67 -13.17 8.00
CA SER A 288 -28.22 -14.48 7.71
C SER A 288 -28.56 -14.47 6.22
N ASP A 289 -27.67 -15.02 5.40
CA ASP A 289 -28.06 -15.47 4.07
C ASP A 289 -28.67 -16.87 4.25
N ASP A 290 -29.98 -16.93 4.38
CA ASP A 290 -30.76 -18.17 4.25
C ASP A 290 -32.10 -17.84 3.59
N ASP A 291 -32.03 -17.49 2.30
CA ASP A 291 -33.18 -17.49 1.39
C ASP A 291 -32.86 -18.48 0.26
N GLY A 292 -32.97 -19.77 0.60
CA GLY A 292 -32.94 -20.89 -0.34
C GLY A 292 -34.26 -21.64 -0.27
N GLU A 293 -35.29 -21.13 -0.94
CA GLU A 293 -36.54 -21.87 -1.20
C GLU A 293 -36.24 -23.07 -2.12
N TRP A 294 -36.26 -24.27 -1.55
CA TRP A 294 -36.29 -25.52 -2.31
C TRP A 294 -37.74 -25.82 -2.75
N PRO A 295 -37.99 -26.21 -4.01
CA PRO A 295 -39.33 -26.59 -4.44
C PRO A 295 -39.75 -27.91 -3.80
N THR A 296 -40.90 -27.89 -3.13
CA THR A 296 -41.60 -29.06 -2.60
C THR A 296 -42.01 -29.99 -3.74
N LEU A 297 -41.43 -31.20 -3.75
CA LEU A 297 -41.91 -32.32 -4.55
C LEU A 297 -43.27 -32.76 -3.99
N VAL A 298 -44.32 -32.55 -4.78
CA VAL A 298 -45.65 -33.14 -4.58
C VAL A 298 -45.58 -34.61 -4.96
N TYR A 299 -45.81 -35.50 -4.01
CA TYR A 299 -46.18 -36.89 -4.31
C TYR A 299 -47.70 -36.97 -4.30
N ASN A 300 -48.27 -37.44 -5.41
CA ASN A 300 -49.61 -38.04 -5.46
C ASN A 300 -49.59 -39.42 -4.81
#